data_AF-A0A6S7LDF4-F1
#
_entry.id   AF-A0A6S7LDF4-F1
#
_cell.length_a   1.000
_cell.length_b   1.000
_cell.length_c   1.000
_cell.angle_alpha   90.00
_cell.angle_beta   90.00
_cell.angle_gamma   90.00
#
_symmetry.space_group_name_H-M   'P 1'
#
loop_
_entity.id
_entity.type
_entity.pdbx_description
1 polymer ?
#
loop_
_entity_poly.entity_id
_entity_poly.type
_entity_poly.pdbx_seq_one_letter_code
_entity_poly.pdbx_strand_id
1 'polypeptide(L)'
;MGFFSAMFRILKTMAVGALMLPRIDHSLMPDGFQRLDGGFNAYICYLHVQTAYRNPVLRVFCQILSDETRHNRERKWTCSAQARARWFLALTLARNPQLASDRKLGSLQAPKPGQGGCVKHGDVKIEVGRYGLIQDK
;
A
#
# COMPACT_ATOMS: atom_id res chain seq x y z
N MET A 1 13.43 -45.52 21.79
CA MET A 1 12.24 -44.64 21.75
C MET A 1 12.43 -43.30 21.00
N GLY A 2 13.66 -42.85 20.67
CA GLY A 2 13.85 -41.57 19.96
C GLY A 2 13.62 -41.58 18.43
N PHE A 3 13.89 -42.72 17.75
CA PHE A 3 13.76 -42.83 16.29
C PHE A 3 12.33 -42.60 15.80
N PHE A 4 11.36 -43.27 16.42
CA PHE A 4 9.94 -43.08 16.08
C PHE A 4 9.48 -41.63 16.31
N SER A 5 9.93 -40.99 17.38
CA SER A 5 9.63 -39.57 17.64
C SER A 5 10.17 -38.66 16.52
N ALA A 6 11.40 -38.89 16.06
CA ALA A 6 11.98 -38.15 14.94
C ALA A 6 11.23 -38.40 13.62
N MET A 7 10.85 -39.66 13.36
CA MET A 7 10.10 -40.05 12.16
C MET A 7 8.72 -39.40 12.11
N PHE A 8 7.97 -39.42 13.22
CA PHE A 8 6.68 -38.73 13.32
C PHE A 8 6.82 -37.21 13.22
N ARG A 9 7.93 -36.62 13.73
CA ARG A 9 8.19 -35.18 13.61
C ARG A 9 8.30 -34.76 12.15
N ILE A 10 9.08 -35.51 11.35
CA ILE A 10 9.29 -35.27 9.92
C ILE A 10 7.96 -35.43 9.16
N LEU A 11 7.22 -36.50 9.45
CA LEU A 11 5.93 -36.77 8.79
C LEU A 11 4.90 -35.66 9.06
N LYS A 12 4.80 -35.20 10.32
CA LYS A 12 3.91 -34.09 10.69
C LYS A 12 4.27 -32.79 9.96
N THR A 13 5.56 -32.44 9.90
CA THR A 13 6.00 -31.22 9.19
C THR A 13 5.77 -31.30 7.69
N MET A 14 5.96 -32.49 7.09
CA MET A 14 5.71 -32.70 5.67
C MET A 14 4.21 -32.61 5.34
N ALA A 15 3.36 -33.23 6.16
CA ALA A 15 1.90 -33.15 6.00
C ALA A 15 1.38 -31.71 6.14
N VAL A 16 1.85 -30.98 7.16
CA VAL A 16 1.48 -29.56 7.36
C VAL A 16 2.00 -28.69 6.21
N GLY A 17 3.25 -28.90 5.78
CA GLY A 17 3.83 -28.20 4.63
C GLY A 17 3.03 -28.43 3.35
N ALA A 18 2.66 -29.68 3.06
CA ALA A 18 1.86 -30.04 1.89
C ALA A 18 0.45 -29.43 1.90
N LEU A 19 -0.19 -29.34 3.07
CA LEU A 19 -1.49 -28.68 3.23
C LEU A 19 -1.41 -27.15 3.11
N MET A 20 -0.27 -26.56 3.45
CA MET A 20 -0.03 -25.11 3.35
C MET A 20 0.47 -24.68 1.96
N LEU A 21 1.06 -25.56 1.15
CA LEU A 21 1.44 -25.25 -0.25
C LEU A 21 0.31 -24.62 -1.09
N PRO A 22 -0.94 -25.14 -1.09
CA PRO A 22 -2.04 -24.50 -1.81
C PRO A 22 -2.53 -23.19 -1.15
N ARG A 23 -2.15 -22.91 0.09
CA ARG A 23 -2.47 -21.69 0.83
C ARG A 23 -1.20 -20.82 0.95
N ILE A 24 -0.92 -20.04 -0.08
CA ILE A 24 0.29 -19.19 -0.23
C ILE A 24 0.35 -18.03 0.81
N ASP A 25 -0.59 -17.98 1.76
CA ASP A 25 -0.67 -16.94 2.78
C ASP A 25 0.49 -16.99 3.80
N HIS A 26 1.30 -18.06 3.84
CA HIS A 26 2.43 -18.17 4.75
C HIS A 26 3.69 -18.75 4.07
N SER A 27 4.86 -18.16 4.34
CA SER A 27 6.11 -18.73 3.87
C SER A 27 6.43 -19.99 4.65
N LEU A 28 6.79 -21.07 3.95
CA LEU A 28 7.21 -22.34 4.55
C LEU A 28 8.62 -22.25 5.16
N MET A 29 9.32 -21.15 4.91
CA MET A 29 10.71 -20.96 5.24
C MET A 29 10.83 -20.14 6.53
N PRO A 30 11.81 -20.44 7.42
CA PRO A 30 12.03 -19.68 8.64
C PRO A 30 12.32 -18.20 8.35
N ASP A 31 11.98 -17.36 9.33
CA ASP A 31 12.17 -15.91 9.26
C ASP A 31 13.61 -15.55 8.86
N GLY A 32 13.75 -14.74 7.81
CA GLY A 32 15.03 -14.36 7.21
C GLY A 32 15.38 -15.06 5.90
N PHE A 33 14.85 -16.27 5.65
CA PHE A 33 15.05 -16.98 4.38
C PHE A 33 13.87 -16.89 3.42
N GLN A 34 12.76 -16.28 3.83
CA GLN A 34 11.54 -16.05 3.03
C GLN A 34 11.78 -15.49 1.61
N ARG A 35 12.88 -14.78 1.35
CA ARG A 35 13.25 -14.30 0.00
C ARG A 35 13.61 -15.41 -0.99
N LEU A 36 14.05 -16.57 -0.50
CA LEU A 36 14.37 -17.73 -1.34
C LEU A 36 13.10 -18.48 -1.76
N ASP A 37 11.96 -18.22 -1.12
CA ASP A 37 10.66 -18.77 -1.47
C ASP A 37 10.03 -17.96 -2.63
N GLY A 38 10.13 -18.51 -3.85
CA GLY A 38 9.56 -17.89 -5.04
C GLY A 38 8.03 -17.78 -5.01
N GLY A 39 7.34 -18.72 -4.35
CA GLY A 39 5.88 -18.72 -4.25
C GLY A 39 5.37 -17.59 -3.36
N PHE A 40 5.99 -17.45 -2.19
CA PHE A 40 5.67 -16.36 -1.26
C PHE A 40 5.95 -14.97 -1.87
N ASN A 41 7.09 -14.79 -2.54
CA ASN A 41 7.39 -13.52 -3.21
C ASN A 41 6.37 -13.17 -4.31
N ALA A 42 5.94 -14.15 -5.11
CA ALA A 42 4.91 -13.94 -6.13
C ALA A 42 3.57 -13.51 -5.51
N TYR A 43 3.20 -14.08 -4.37
CA TYR A 43 2.02 -13.66 -3.61
C TYR A 43 2.10 -12.23 -3.08
N ILE A 44 3.24 -11.83 -2.48
CA ILE A 44 3.44 -10.46 -2.01
C ILE A 44 3.36 -9.46 -3.18
N CYS A 45 3.96 -9.79 -4.32
CA CYS A 45 3.84 -9.00 -5.55
C CYS A 45 2.38 -8.87 -5.99
N TYR A 46 1.64 -9.98 -6.02
CA TYR A 46 0.22 -9.98 -6.33
C TYR A 46 -0.58 -9.10 -5.35
N LEU A 47 -0.32 -9.17 -4.04
CA LEU A 47 -1.02 -8.37 -3.03
C LEU A 47 -0.75 -6.87 -3.20
N HIS A 48 0.48 -6.47 -3.52
CA HIS A 48 0.82 -5.08 -3.82
C HIS A 48 0.09 -4.56 -5.04
N VAL A 49 0.10 -5.33 -6.13
CA VAL A 49 -0.64 -4.98 -7.35
C VAL A 49 -2.13 -4.89 -7.02
N GLN A 50 -2.68 -5.87 -6.31
CA GLN A 50 -4.09 -5.88 -5.99
C GLN A 50 -4.51 -4.71 -5.11
N THR A 51 -3.73 -4.35 -4.09
CA THR A 51 -4.02 -3.19 -3.23
C THR A 51 -3.90 -1.86 -3.98
N ALA A 52 -2.99 -1.76 -4.96
CA ALA A 52 -2.90 -0.59 -5.84
C ALA A 52 -4.09 -0.47 -6.79
N TYR A 53 -4.51 -1.57 -7.44
CA TYR A 53 -5.60 -1.55 -8.44
C TYR A 53 -7.01 -1.64 -7.84
N ARG A 54 -7.18 -2.32 -6.70
CA ARG A 54 -8.47 -2.51 -6.01
C ARG A 54 -8.57 -1.68 -4.74
N ASN A 55 -8.08 -0.44 -4.78
CA ASN A 55 -8.22 0.45 -3.64
C ASN A 55 -9.66 1.02 -3.55
N PRO A 56 -10.43 0.73 -2.49
CA PRO A 56 -11.82 1.18 -2.40
C PRO A 56 -11.93 2.70 -2.26
N VAL A 57 -10.96 3.35 -1.61
CA VAL A 57 -10.92 4.81 -1.43
C VAL A 57 -10.75 5.49 -2.79
N LEU A 58 -9.78 5.04 -3.60
CA LEU A 58 -9.57 5.57 -4.95
C LEU A 58 -10.80 5.36 -5.83
N ARG A 59 -11.43 4.17 -5.75
CA ARG A 59 -12.64 3.86 -6.52
C ARG A 59 -13.78 4.83 -6.19
N VAL A 60 -14.07 5.02 -4.90
CA VAL A 60 -15.13 5.95 -4.45
C VAL A 60 -14.77 7.39 -4.80
N PHE A 61 -13.51 7.78 -4.65
CA PHE A 61 -13.03 9.11 -5.05
C PHE A 61 -13.29 9.41 -6.54
N CYS A 62 -12.93 8.47 -7.42
CA CYS A 62 -13.21 8.60 -8.86
C CYS A 62 -14.71 8.65 -9.16
N GLN A 63 -15.52 7.88 -8.42
CA GLN A 63 -16.99 7.92 -8.55
C GLN A 63 -17.54 9.30 -8.17
N ILE A 64 -17.11 9.88 -7.04
CA ILE A 64 -17.51 11.23 -6.59
C ILE A 64 -17.09 12.28 -7.62
N LEU A 65 -15.86 12.21 -8.15
CA LEU A 65 -15.39 13.16 -9.17
C LEU A 65 -16.20 13.08 -10.47
N SER A 66 -16.52 11.87 -10.92
CA SER A 66 -17.32 11.66 -12.13
C SER A 66 -18.76 12.17 -11.95
N ASP A 67 -19.35 11.91 -10.78
CA ASP A 67 -20.69 12.37 -10.42
C ASP A 67 -20.77 13.90 -10.32
N GLU A 68 -19.82 14.54 -9.61
CA GLU A 68 -19.71 16.00 -9.53
C GLU A 68 -19.49 16.64 -10.91
N THR A 69 -18.70 16.02 -11.79
CA THR A 69 -18.47 16.53 -13.15
C THR A 69 -19.76 16.51 -13.97
N ARG A 70 -20.58 15.47 -13.82
CA ARG A 70 -21.90 15.37 -14.47
C ARG A 70 -22.87 16.40 -13.89
N HIS A 71 -22.97 16.45 -12.57
CA HIS A 71 -23.88 17.37 -11.88
C HIS A 71 -23.52 18.85 -12.10
N ASN A 72 -22.23 19.18 -12.24
CA ASN A 72 -21.78 20.56 -12.53
C ASN A 72 -22.19 21.03 -13.94
N ARG A 73 -22.32 20.14 -14.93
CA ARG A 73 -22.83 20.51 -16.26
C ARG A 73 -24.28 20.98 -16.23
N GLU A 74 -25.05 20.51 -15.25
CA GLU A 74 -26.47 20.84 -15.10
C GLU A 74 -26.71 22.03 -14.15
N ARG A 75 -25.73 22.39 -13.31
CA ARG A 75 -25.85 23.52 -12.37
C ARG A 75 -25.61 24.87 -13.06
N LYS A 76 -26.65 25.70 -13.10
CA LYS A 76 -26.61 27.09 -13.61
C LYS A 76 -26.05 28.13 -12.61
N TRP A 77 -25.96 27.77 -11.32
CA TRP A 77 -25.48 28.63 -10.24
C TRP A 77 -24.36 27.94 -9.47
N THR A 78 -23.16 28.54 -9.47
CA THR A 78 -22.08 28.13 -8.58
C THR A 78 -21.94 29.18 -7.48
N CYS A 79 -22.52 28.91 -6.31
CA CYS A 79 -21.98 29.52 -5.09
C CYS A 79 -20.48 29.15 -5.04
N SER A 80 -19.61 30.03 -4.55
CA SER A 80 -18.14 29.84 -4.59
C SER A 80 -17.72 28.54 -3.88
N ALA A 81 -17.75 27.42 -4.61
CA ALA A 81 -17.30 26.12 -4.16
C ALA A 81 -15.81 26.19 -3.79
N GLN A 82 -15.09 27.09 -4.46
CA GLN A 82 -13.71 27.44 -4.14
C GLN A 82 -13.56 28.05 -2.73
N ALA A 83 -14.46 28.95 -2.31
CA ALA A 83 -14.41 29.52 -0.95
C ALA A 83 -14.67 28.44 0.10
N ARG A 84 -15.67 27.57 -0.13
CA ARG A 84 -15.94 26.43 0.77
C ARG A 84 -14.77 25.46 0.84
N ALA A 85 -14.19 25.09 -0.30
CA ALA A 85 -13.02 24.21 -0.36
C ALA A 85 -11.80 24.80 0.37
N ARG A 86 -11.54 26.10 0.22
CA ARG A 86 -10.48 26.82 0.94
C ARG A 86 -10.72 26.83 2.45
N TRP A 87 -11.95 27.04 2.89
CA TRP A 87 -12.32 26.98 4.30
C TRP A 87 -12.13 25.58 4.88
N PHE A 88 -12.61 24.53 4.19
CA PHE A 88 -12.41 23.15 4.61
C PHE A 88 -10.92 22.78 4.67
N LEU A 89 -10.12 23.24 3.70
CA LEU A 89 -8.67 23.03 3.73
C LEU A 89 -8.02 23.68 4.96
N ALA A 90 -8.38 24.92 5.29
CA ALA A 90 -7.87 25.61 6.47
C ALA A 90 -8.26 24.88 7.76
N LEU A 91 -9.52 24.42 7.86
CA LEU A 91 -10.01 23.64 9.01
C LEU A 91 -9.24 22.32 9.16
N THR A 92 -9.03 21.59 8.06
CA THR A 92 -8.28 20.33 8.06
C THR A 92 -6.83 20.55 8.49
N LEU A 93 -6.17 21.60 8.00
CA LEU A 93 -4.79 21.92 8.38
C LEU A 93 -4.68 22.37 9.85
N ALA A 94 -5.66 23.12 10.36
CA ALA A 94 -5.68 23.52 11.76
C ALA A 94 -5.85 22.32 12.71
N ARG A 95 -6.59 21.29 12.28
CA ARG A 95 -6.82 20.06 13.05
C ARG A 95 -5.74 19.00 12.87
N ASN A 96 -4.88 19.13 11.84
CA ASN A 96 -3.85 18.14 11.50
C ASN A 96 -2.49 18.84 11.26
N PRO A 97 -1.73 19.18 12.33
CA PRO A 97 -0.50 19.96 12.20
C PRO A 97 0.61 19.22 11.43
N GLN A 98 0.70 17.90 11.54
CA GLN A 98 1.63 17.07 10.74
C GLN A 98 1.49 17.33 9.23
N LEU A 99 0.26 17.39 8.71
CA LEU A 99 0.00 17.64 7.29
C LEU A 99 0.43 19.05 6.86
N ALA A 100 0.38 20.03 7.77
CA ALA A 100 0.84 21.39 7.49
C ALA A 100 2.37 21.45 7.36
N SER A 101 3.09 20.69 8.18
CA SER A 101 4.55 20.54 8.09
C SER A 101 4.96 19.83 6.79
N ASP A 102 4.30 18.73 6.44
CA ASP A 102 4.60 17.96 5.22
C ASP A 102 4.33 18.76 3.95
N ARG A 103 3.26 19.57 3.95
CA ARG A 103 2.95 20.47 2.83
C ARG A 103 4.04 21.51 2.60
N LYS A 104 4.60 22.07 3.69
CA LYS A 104 5.73 23.02 3.60
C LYS A 104 6.98 22.33 3.07
N LEU A 105 7.26 21.10 3.53
CA LEU A 105 8.38 20.30 3.06
C LEU A 105 8.25 19.98 1.56
N GLY A 106 7.08 19.53 1.11
CA GLY A 106 6.82 19.26 -0.31
C GLY A 106 6.95 20.49 -1.21
N SER A 107 6.55 21.68 -0.72
CA SER A 107 6.75 22.94 -1.46
C SER A 107 8.20 23.40 -1.53
N LEU A 108 9.04 23.02 -0.55
CA LEU A 108 10.49 23.27 -0.58
C LEU A 108 11.22 22.26 -1.46
N GLN A 109 10.67 21.05 -1.61
CA GLN A 109 11.21 19.96 -2.43
C GLN A 109 10.69 20.00 -3.89
N ALA A 110 9.88 21.00 -4.24
CA ALA A 110 9.49 21.25 -5.62
C ALA A 110 10.73 21.54 -6.48
N PRO A 111 10.99 20.76 -7.54
CA PRO A 111 12.12 21.02 -8.42
C PRO A 111 11.96 22.43 -9.00
N LYS A 112 13.04 23.22 -8.99
CA LYS A 112 13.05 24.56 -9.60
C LYS A 112 12.58 24.45 -11.06
N PRO A 113 11.78 25.41 -11.56
CA PRO A 113 11.37 25.42 -12.96
C PRO A 113 12.62 25.48 -13.83
N GLY A 114 12.93 24.37 -14.52
CA GLY A 114 14.16 24.21 -15.30
C GLY A 114 14.81 22.81 -15.23
N GLN A 115 14.41 21.95 -14.29
CA GLN A 115 14.82 20.53 -14.32
C GLN A 115 13.59 19.63 -14.39
N GLY A 116 13.12 19.40 -15.61
CA GLY A 116 12.22 18.30 -15.94
C GLY A 116 12.95 16.98 -15.82
N GLY A 117 13.13 16.50 -14.59
CA GLY A 117 13.47 15.11 -14.35
C GLY A 117 12.26 14.26 -14.70
N CYS A 118 12.24 13.67 -15.89
CA CYS A 118 11.37 12.55 -16.18
C CYS A 118 11.63 11.51 -15.08
N VAL A 119 10.65 11.25 -14.21
CA VAL A 119 10.73 10.16 -13.22
C VAL A 119 11.00 8.91 -14.04
N LYS A 120 12.24 8.43 -14.00
CA LYS A 120 12.62 7.20 -14.67
C LYS A 120 11.75 6.12 -14.05
N HIS A 121 11.08 5.34 -14.88
CA HIS A 121 10.19 4.25 -14.46
C HIS A 121 10.92 3.23 -13.52
N GLY A 122 12.25 3.31 -13.40
CA GLY A 122 13.07 2.53 -12.46
C GLY A 122 13.21 3.08 -11.03
N ASP A 123 12.72 4.28 -10.70
CA ASP A 123 12.84 4.86 -9.35
C ASP A 123 11.58 4.69 -8.48
N VAL A 124 10.57 3.95 -8.96
CA VAL A 124 9.59 3.36 -8.03
C VAL A 124 10.28 2.15 -7.41
N LYS A 125 11.21 2.42 -6.50
CA LYS A 125 11.62 1.43 -5.50
C LYS A 125 10.38 1.19 -4.67
N ILE A 126 9.57 0.20 -5.07
CA ILE A 126 8.66 -0.46 -4.14
C ILE A 126 9.63 -1.04 -3.12
N GLU A 127 9.89 -0.29 -2.04
CA GLU A 127 10.42 -0.89 -0.84
C GLU A 127 9.37 -1.93 -0.49
N VAL A 128 9.69 -3.18 -0.81
CA VAL A 128 9.08 -4.35 -0.22
C VAL A 128 9.50 -4.26 1.24
N GLY A 129 8.82 -3.36 1.94
CA GLY A 129 9.12 -2.97 3.30
C GLY A 129 8.84 -4.17 4.15
N ARG A 130 9.91 -4.86 4.53
CA ARG A 130 10.09 -5.56 5.81
C ARG A 130 8.76 -6.03 6.42
N TYR A 131 8.04 -6.89 5.71
CA TYR A 131 6.85 -7.54 6.25
C TYR A 131 7.34 -8.56 7.28
N GLY A 132 7.24 -8.19 8.55
CA GLY A 132 7.35 -9.12 9.68
C GLY A 132 8.74 -9.33 10.26
N LEU A 133 9.34 -8.31 10.87
CA LEU A 133 9.96 -8.53 12.17
C LEU A 133 9.03 -7.88 13.19
N ILE A 134 8.10 -8.68 13.70
CA ILE A 134 7.52 -8.39 15.01
C ILE A 134 8.70 -8.46 15.97
N GLN A 135 9.23 -7.30 16.35
CA GLN A 135 10.04 -7.20 17.55
C GLN A 135 9.10 -7.53 18.72
N ASP A 136 9.11 -8.80 19.13
CA ASP A 136 8.72 -9.15 20.49
C ASP A 136 9.85 -8.66 21.41
N LYS A 137 9.44 -7.97 22.47
CA LYS A 137 10.31 -7.24 23.40
C LYS A 137 10.58 -8.08 24.62
#